data_AF-A0A1D2R790-F1
#
_entry.id   AF-A0A1D2R790-F1
#
_cell.length_a   1.000
_cell.length_b   1.000
_cell.length_c   1.000
_cell.angle_alpha   90.00
_cell.angle_beta   90.00
_cell.angle_gamma   90.00
#
_symmetry.space_group_name_H-M   'P 1'
#
loop_
_entity.id
_entity.type
_entity.pdbx_description
1 polymer ?
#
loop_
_entity_poly.entity_id
_entity_poly.type
_entity_poly.pdbx_seq_one_letter_code
_entity_poly.pdbx_strand_id
1 'polypeptide(L)'
;MVDECCRYTSWAYEFGLIPVYVMEKPYTFITSMFLHMGFQHFIWNMFALLIAGTYLERLIKAKRVIMAYLIGGFGANAGHVI
;
A
#
# COMPACT_ATOMS: atom_id res chain seq x y z
N MET A 1 1.63 28.45 -3.76
CA MET A 1 3.03 28.17 -4.18
C MET A 1 3.65 27.31 -3.10
N VAL A 2 3.55 25.98 -3.25
CA VAL A 2 4.27 25.04 -2.40
C VAL A 2 5.45 24.60 -3.25
N ASP A 3 6.64 24.99 -2.83
CA ASP A 3 7.87 24.92 -3.63
C ASP A 3 8.17 23.48 -4.03
N GLU A 4 8.49 23.27 -5.32
CA GLU A 4 8.78 21.95 -5.90
C GLU A 4 9.89 21.19 -5.15
N CYS A 5 10.76 21.90 -4.43
CA CYS A 5 11.83 21.36 -3.58
C CYS A 5 11.33 20.44 -2.44
N CYS A 6 10.17 20.72 -1.84
CA CYS A 6 9.61 19.87 -0.76
C CYS A 6 8.82 18.67 -1.28
N ARG A 7 8.52 18.61 -2.58
CA ARG A 7 7.76 17.51 -3.16
C ARG A 7 8.58 16.21 -3.15
N TYR A 8 9.88 16.31 -3.43
CA TYR A 8 10.83 15.19 -3.45
C TYR A 8 11.22 14.63 -2.08
N THR A 9 11.08 15.39 -0.98
CA THR A 9 11.52 14.94 0.36
C THR A 9 10.41 14.31 1.20
N SER A 10 9.17 14.30 0.70
CA SER A 10 8.07 13.69 1.43
C SER A 10 8.08 12.17 1.29
N TRP A 11 7.78 11.46 2.39
CA TRP A 11 7.71 10.00 2.41
C TRP A 11 6.70 9.44 1.40
N ALA A 12 5.71 10.24 1.03
CA ALA A 12 4.74 9.89 0.00
C ALA A 12 5.36 9.77 -1.40
N TYR A 13 6.31 10.65 -1.75
CA TYR A 13 7.02 10.59 -3.02
C TYR A 13 8.17 9.60 -3.03
N GLU A 14 8.74 9.29 -1.86
CA GLU A 14 9.81 8.31 -1.76
C GLU A 14 9.29 6.87 -1.76
N PHE A 15 8.22 6.60 -1.01
CA PHE A 15 7.70 5.24 -0.81
C PHE A 15 6.36 4.96 -1.50
N GLY A 16 5.72 5.97 -2.07
CA GLY A 16 4.49 5.83 -2.84
C GLY A 16 4.76 5.35 -4.27
N LEU A 17 3.84 4.56 -4.81
CA LEU A 17 3.92 4.08 -6.18
C LEU A 17 3.47 5.20 -7.12
N ILE A 18 4.41 5.75 -7.87
CA ILE A 18 4.14 6.72 -8.93
C ILE A 18 4.49 6.02 -10.26
N PRO A 19 3.53 5.78 -11.17
CA PRO A 19 3.75 4.97 -12.37
C PRO A 19 4.97 5.36 -13.19
N VAL A 20 5.23 6.66 -13.35
CA VAL A 20 6.38 7.16 -14.12
C VAL A 20 7.74 6.77 -13.52
N TYR A 21 7.82 6.57 -12.20
CA TYR A 21 9.06 6.25 -11.47
C TYR A 21 9.18 4.79 -11.07
N VAL A 22 8.27 3.91 -11.52
CA VAL A 22 8.21 2.51 -11.07
C VAL A 22 9.49 1.73 -11.38
N MET A 23 10.13 2.01 -12.52
CA MET A 23 11.37 1.35 -12.93
C MET A 23 12.58 1.84 -12.12
N GLU A 24 12.55 3.09 -11.67
CA GLU A 24 13.61 3.70 -10.86
C GLU A 24 13.45 3.33 -9.37
N LYS A 25 12.20 3.19 -8.91
CA LYS A 25 11.85 2.88 -7.52
C LYS A 25 10.98 1.62 -7.43
N PRO A 26 11.49 0.43 -7.80
CA PRO A 26 10.69 -0.80 -7.84
C PRO A 26 10.21 -1.25 -6.46
N TYR A 27 10.90 -0.85 -5.38
CA TYR A 27 10.46 -1.12 -4.01
C TYR A 27 9.11 -0.47 -3.66
N THR A 28 8.70 0.57 -4.41
CA THR A 28 7.40 1.24 -4.23
C THR A 28 6.21 0.32 -4.50
N PHE A 29 6.40 -0.79 -5.22
CA PHE A 29 5.38 -1.83 -5.38
C PHE A 29 4.98 -2.50 -4.06
N ILE A 30 5.88 -2.53 -3.07
CA ILE A 30 5.62 -3.10 -1.74
C ILE A 30 5.37 -1.98 -0.75
N THR A 31 6.22 -0.94 -0.72
CA THR A 31 6.13 0.10 0.31
C THR A 31 4.83 0.91 0.21
N SER A 32 4.29 1.10 -1.00
CA SER A 32 3.00 1.78 -1.20
C SER A 32 1.83 1.06 -0.53
N MET A 33 1.90 -0.27 -0.39
CA MET A 33 0.85 -1.07 0.25
C MET A 33 0.68 -0.76 1.75
N PHE A 34 1.72 -0.17 2.38
CA PHE A 34 1.72 0.16 3.81
C PHE A 34 1.70 1.67 4.06
N LEU A 35 1.82 2.48 2.99
CA LEU A 35 1.82 3.92 3.08
C LEU A 35 0.39 4.44 3.21
N HIS A 36 0.14 5.32 4.18
CA HIS A 36 -1.19 5.89 4.43
C HIS A 36 -1.12 7.41 4.46
N MET A 37 -2.07 8.07 3.79
CA MET A 37 -2.21 9.52 3.86
C MET A 37 -3.16 9.90 5.01
N GLY A 38 -2.59 10.37 6.12
CA GLY A 38 -3.34 10.88 7.26
C GLY A 38 -3.85 9.81 8.25
N PHE A 39 -4.16 10.27 9.46
CA PHE A 39 -4.49 9.41 10.60
C PHE A 39 -5.81 8.66 10.43
N GLN A 40 -6.84 9.34 9.91
CA GLN A 40 -8.16 8.76 9.69
C GLN A 40 -8.09 7.58 8.70
N HIS A 41 -7.38 7.76 7.57
CA HIS A 41 -7.22 6.71 6.56
C HIS A 41 -6.47 5.50 7.12
N PHE A 42 -5.42 5.75 7.90
CA PHE A 42 -4.68 4.69 8.59
C PHE A 42 -5.58 3.86 9.52
N ILE A 43 -6.35 4.51 10.40
CA ILE A 43 -7.22 3.80 11.35
C ILE A 43 -8.25 2.94 10.64
N TRP A 44 -8.95 3.47 9.64
CA TRP A 44 -10.00 2.71 8.97
C TRP A 44 -9.47 1.52 8.18
N ASN A 45 -8.30 1.65 7.56
CA ASN A 45 -7.66 0.51 6.90
C ASN A 45 -7.24 -0.56 7.90
N MET A 46 -6.62 -0.17 9.02
CA MET A 46 -6.23 -1.14 10.05
C MET A 46 -7.44 -1.80 10.71
N PHE A 47 -8.53 -1.06 10.91
CA PHE A 47 -9.78 -1.61 11.43
C PHE A 47 -10.42 -2.59 10.45
N ALA A 48 -10.44 -2.27 9.15
CA ALA A 48 -10.92 -3.17 8.11
C ALA A 48 -10.06 -4.45 8.03
N LEU A 49 -8.73 -4.33 8.06
CA LEU A 49 -7.81 -5.47 8.08
C LEU A 49 -7.97 -6.31 9.35
N LEU A 50 -8.21 -5.70 10.51
CA LEU A 50 -8.45 -6.43 11.75
C LEU A 50 -9.72 -7.28 11.64
N ILE A 51 -10.84 -6.71 11.19
CA ILE A 51 -12.10 -7.44 11.07
C ILE A 51 -12.02 -8.49 9.95
N ALA A 52 -11.69 -8.07 8.73
CA ALA A 52 -11.66 -8.97 7.58
C ALA A 52 -10.57 -10.03 7.72
N GLY A 53 -9.38 -9.64 8.21
CA GLY A 53 -8.26 -10.54 8.43
C GLY A 53 -8.57 -11.61 9.47
N THR A 54 -9.12 -11.24 10.64
CA THR A 54 -9.48 -12.24 11.66
C THR A 54 -10.62 -13.15 11.22
N TYR A 55 -11.58 -12.62 10.46
CA TYR A 55 -12.64 -13.44 9.87
C TYR A 55 -12.09 -14.43 8.84
N LEU A 56 -11.27 -13.97 7.90
CA LEU A 56 -10.64 -14.82 6.88
C LEU A 56 -9.67 -15.82 7.50
N GLU A 57 -8.93 -15.46 8.54
CA GLU A 57 -7.99 -16.37 9.20
C GLU A 57 -8.70 -17.61 9.74
N ARG A 58 -9.90 -17.45 10.30
CA ARG A 58 -10.75 -18.57 10.76
C ARG A 58 -11.21 -19.49 9.63
N LEU A 59 -11.29 -18.98 8.40
CA LEU A 59 -11.74 -19.73 7.22
C LEU A 59 -10.58 -20.40 6.47
N ILE A 60 -9.48 -19.67 6.25
CA ILE A 60 -8.43 -20.06 5.30
C ILE A 60 -7.03 -20.18 5.94
N LYS A 61 -6.88 -19.95 7.25
CA LYS A 61 -5.61 -19.93 8.02
C LYS A 61 -4.71 -18.74 7.69
N ALA A 62 -3.90 -18.33 8.66
CA ALA A 62 -3.05 -17.13 8.60
C ALA A 62 -2.20 -17.01 7.33
N LYS A 63 -1.53 -18.10 6.92
CA LYS A 63 -0.64 -18.08 5.74
C LYS A 63 -1.39 -17.69 4.45
N ARG A 64 -2.63 -18.13 4.28
CA ARG A 64 -3.42 -17.82 3.08
C ARG A 64 -3.98 -16.40 3.11
N VAL A 65 -4.28 -15.87 4.30
CA VAL A 65 -4.66 -14.45 4.46
C VAL A 65 -3.52 -13.53 4.05
N ILE A 66 -2.29 -13.83 4.49
CA ILE A 66 -1.09 -13.05 4.12
C ILE A 66 -0.86 -13.13 2.61
N MET A 67 -0.96 -14.32 2.01
CA MET A 67 -0.85 -14.47 0.55
C MET A 67 -1.94 -13.69 -0.18
N ALA A 68 -3.19 -13.70 0.29
CA ALA A 68 -4.28 -12.95 -0.30
C ALA A 68 -4.03 -11.43 -0.23
N TYR A 69 -3.53 -10.94 0.91
CA TYR A 69 -3.14 -9.53 1.07
C TYR A 69 -2.04 -9.13 0.09
N LEU A 70 -0.99 -9.95 -0.03
CA LEU A 70 0.12 -9.68 -0.94
C LEU A 70 -0.34 -9.72 -2.40
N ILE A 71 -1.00 -10.79 -2.83
CA ILE A 71 -1.48 -10.94 -4.22
C ILE A 71 -2.45 -9.80 -4.58
N GLY A 72 -3.37 -9.46 -3.69
CA GLY A 72 -4.31 -8.36 -3.88
C GLY A 72 -3.61 -7.02 -4.04
N GLY A 73 -2.63 -6.72 -3.17
CA GLY A 73 -1.84 -5.48 -3.25
C GLY A 73 -0.99 -5.40 -4.51
N PHE A 74 -0.29 -6.47 -4.88
CA PHE A 74 0.47 -6.54 -6.14
C PHE A 74 -0.46 -6.37 -7.36
N GLY A 75 -1.63 -7.02 -7.35
CA GLY A 75 -2.62 -6.89 -8.42
C GLY A 75 -3.18 -5.47 -8.56
N ALA A 76 -3.49 -4.82 -7.44
CA ALA A 76 -3.94 -3.42 -7.43
C ALA A 76 -2.84 -2.49 -7.97
N ASN A 77 -1.60 -2.68 -7.53
CA ASN A 77 -0.46 -1.88 -7.97
C ASN A 77 -0.13 -2.10 -9.46
N ALA A 78 -0.23 -3.33 -9.95
CA ALA A 78 -0.08 -3.63 -11.37
C ALA A 78 -1.17 -2.93 -12.20
N GLY A 79 -2.43 -2.99 -11.76
CA GLY A 79 -3.53 -2.28 -12.41
C GLY A 79 -3.47 -0.76 -12.30
N HIS A 80 -2.74 -0.21 -11.32
CA HIS A 80 -2.49 1.23 -11.20
C HIS A 80 -1.40 1.73 -12.17
N VAL A 81 -0.46 0.85 -12.54
CA VAL A 81 0.69 1.18 -13.41
C VAL A 81 0.37 0.98 -14.90
N ILE A 82 -0.56 0.07 -15.22
CA ILE A 82 -1.07 -0.17 -16.59
C ILE A 82 -2.09 0.91 -16.95
#